data_AF-A0A5B0HNM7-F1
#
_entry.id   AF-A0A5B0HNM7-F1
#
_cell.length_a   1.000
_cell.length_b   1.000
_cell.length_c   1.000
_cell.angle_alpha   90.00
_cell.angle_beta   90.00
_cell.angle_gamma   90.00
#
_symmetry.space_group_name_H-M   'P 1'
#
loop_
_entity.id
_entity.type
_entity.pdbx_description
1 polymer ?
#
loop_
_entity_poly.entity_id
_entity_poly.type
_entity_poly.pdbx_seq_one_letter_code
_entity_poly.pdbx_strand_id
1 'polypeptide(L)' 'MLDRIAGALVPGGDLVLVHWRQWPAEAPADAAAVHARVLADDRFDTLVEHTDQQFLLHVVRRR' A
#
# COMPACT_ATOMS: atom_id res chain seq x y z
N MET A 1 -9.57 4.43 6.19
CA MET A 1 -8.25 4.93 5.69
C MET A 1 -8.26 4.98 4.17
N LEU A 2 -8.44 3.84 3.48
CA LEU A 2 -8.40 3.77 2.02
C LEU A 2 -9.37 4.73 1.33
N ASP A 3 -10.57 4.96 1.87
CA ASP A 3 -11.51 5.93 1.28
C ASP A 3 -10.98 7.37 1.28
N ARG A 4 -10.24 7.76 2.32
CA ARG A 4 -9.62 9.08 2.37
C ARG A 4 -8.49 9.21 1.36
N ILE A 5 -7.69 8.15 1.20
CA ILE A 5 -6.60 8.12 0.22
C ILE A 5 -7.17 8.14 -1.20
N ALA A 6 -8.14 7.27 -1.50
CA ALA A 6 -8.80 7.21 -2.80
C ALA A 6 -9.55 8.51 -3.15
N GLY A 7 -10.11 9.21 -2.16
CA GLY A 7 -10.75 10.51 -2.35
C GLY A 7 -9.79 11.69 -2.49
N ALA A 8 -8.54 11.55 -2.03
CA ALA A 8 -7.51 12.57 -2.15
C ALA A 8 -6.72 12.48 -3.48
N LEU A 9 -6.76 11.32 -4.14
CA LEU A 9 -6.11 11.09 -5.43
C LEU A 9 -7.09 11.36 -6.58
N VAL A 10 -6.63 12.12 -7.58
CA VAL A 10 -7.33 12.18 -8.87
C VAL A 10 -7.23 10.82 -9.58
N PRO A 11 -8.20 10.46 -10.44
CA PRO A 11 -8.04 9.31 -11.34
C PRO A 11 -6.73 9.41 -12.13
N GLY A 12 -6.01 8.30 -12.23
CA GLY A 12 -4.65 8.23 -12.78
C GLY A 12 -3.52 8.63 -11.81
N GLY A 13 -3.85 9.12 -10.62
CA GLY A 13 -2.86 9.48 -9.58
C GLY A 13 -2.25 8.26 -8.90
N ASP A 14 -0.96 8.35 -8.54
CA ASP A 14 -0.20 7.25 -7.98
C ASP A 14 -0.05 7.36 -6.45
N LEU A 15 -0.09 6.20 -5.78
CA LEU A 15 0.19 6.02 -4.36
C LEU A 15 1.38 5.09 -4.20
N VAL A 16 2.37 5.53 -3.41
CA VAL A 16 3.51 4.70 -3.02
C VAL A 16 3.29 4.20 -1.61
N LEU A 17 3.38 2.88 -1.42
CA LEU A 17 3.43 2.22 -0.12
C LEU A 17 4.83 1.69 0.08
N VAL A 18 5.47 2.07 1.20
CA VAL A 18 6.77 1.53 1.57
C VAL A 18 6.82 1.29 3.07
N HIS A 19 7.07 0.05 3.47
CA HIS A 19 7.11 -0.33 4.88
C HIS A 19 8.21 -1.36 5.14
N TRP A 20 9.02 -1.13 6.18
CA TRP A 20 9.89 -2.16 6.74
C TRP A 20 9.06 -3.34 7.26
N ARG A 21 9.56 -4.56 7.08
CA ARG A 21 8.88 -5.78 7.54
C ARG A 21 8.97 -5.99 9.05
N GLN A 22 10.02 -5.47 9.68
CA GLN A 22 10.20 -5.56 11.12
C GLN A 22 9.62 -4.32 11.78
N TRP A 23 8.38 -4.44 12.23
CA TRP A 23 7.77 -3.44 13.10
C TRP A 23 7.93 -3.82 14.57
N PRO A 24 7.94 -2.83 15.47
CA PRO A 24 7.78 -3.07 16.89
C PRO A 24 6.50 -3.87 17.17
N ALA A 25 6.52 -4.72 18.19
CA ALA A 25 5.39 -5.61 18.51
C ALA A 25 4.10 -4.86 18.87
N GLU A 26 4.23 -3.62 19.34
CA GLU A 26 3.14 -2.70 19.66
C GLU A 26 2.50 -2.05 18.42
N ALA A 27 3.03 -2.27 17.22
CA ALA A 27 2.51 -1.63 16.03
C ALA A 27 1.09 -2.17 15.70
N PRO A 28 0.16 -1.29 15.26
CA PRO A 28 -1.26 -1.61 15.15
C PRO A 28 -1.61 -2.55 13.99
N ALA A 29 -0.68 -2.83 13.08
CA ALA A 29 -0.84 -3.76 11.97
C ALA A 29 0.53 -4.34 11.59
N ASP A 30 0.56 -5.37 10.76
CA ASP A 30 1.80 -5.79 10.08
C ASP A 30 1.90 -5.11 8.71
N ALA A 31 3.13 -4.85 8.23
CA ALA A 31 3.39 -4.25 6.94
C ALA A 31 2.71 -5.03 5.80
N ALA A 32 2.78 -6.38 5.82
CA ALA A 32 2.16 -7.18 4.78
C ALA A 32 0.63 -7.04 4.79
N ALA A 33 0.02 -6.92 5.98
CA ALA A 33 -1.42 -6.73 6.11
C ALA A 33 -1.89 -5.38 5.55
N VAL A 34 -1.10 -4.31 5.73
CA VAL A 34 -1.39 -3.00 5.13
C VAL A 34 -1.34 -3.07 3.61
N HIS A 35 -0.27 -3.67 3.06
CA HIS A 35 -0.11 -3.81 1.61
C HIS A 35 -1.23 -4.68 1.01
N ALA A 36 -1.53 -5.84 1.59
CA ALA A 36 -2.57 -6.73 1.12
C ALA A 36 -3.94 -6.04 1.02
N ARG A 37 -4.29 -5.18 1.98
CA ARG A 37 -5.55 -4.41 1.94
C ARG A 37 -5.62 -3.43 0.78
N VAL A 38 -4.50 -2.84 0.38
CA VAL A 38 -4.45 -1.87 -0.73
C VAL A 38 -4.50 -2.61 -2.06
N LEU A 39 -3.78 -3.72 -2.19
CA LEU A 39 -3.74 -4.53 -3.42
C LEU A 39 -5.06 -5.27 -3.70
N ALA A 40 -5.86 -5.51 -2.68
CA ALA A 40 -7.20 -6.10 -2.81
C ALA A 40 -8.31 -5.09 -3.13
N ASP A 41 -8.02 -3.78 -3.14
CA ASP A 41 -9.01 -2.73 -3.37
C ASP A 41 -9.10 -2.42 -4.88
N ASP A 42 -10.28 -2.64 -5.45
CA ASP A 42 -10.55 -2.53 -6.89
C ASP A 42 -10.48 -1.10 -7.44
N ARG A 43 -10.32 -0.08 -6.58
CA ARG A 43 -10.08 1.30 -7.00
C ARG A 43 -8.65 1.56 -7.43
N PHE A 44 -7.75 0.61 -7.21
CA PHE A 44 -6.33 0.73 -7.50
C PHE A 44 -5.83 -0.37 -8.44
N ASP A 45 -4.90 -0.01 -9.33
CA ASP A 45 -4.13 -0.93 -10.16
C ASP A 45 -2.68 -0.96 -9.70
N THR A 46 -2.11 -2.14 -9.48
CA THR A 46 -0.69 -2.27 -9.14
C THR A 46 0.18 -2.00 -10.35
N LEU A 47 1.10 -1.03 -10.23
CA LEU A 47 2.07 -0.69 -11.27
C LEU A 47 3.46 -1.26 -10.98
N VAL A 48 3.86 -1.23 -9.71
CA VAL A 48 5.17 -1.72 -9.27
C VAL A 48 4.96 -2.56 -8.01
N GLU A 49 5.61 -3.71 -7.98
CA GLU A 49 5.73 -4.58 -6.82
C GLU A 49 7.21 -4.85 -6.57
N HIS A 50 7.64 -4.61 -5.33
CA HIS A 50 8.93 -5.03 -4.81
C HIS A 50 8.75 -5.58 -3.41
N THR A 51 9.19 -6.81 -3.21
CA THR A 51 9.16 -7.46 -1.91
C THR A 51 10.51 -8.08 -1.62
N ASP A 52 11.08 -7.76 -0.46
CA ASP A 52 12.28 -8.45 0.02
C ASP A 52 12.16 -8.77 1.51
N GLN A 53 13.29 -9.13 2.14
CA GLN A 53 13.34 -9.49 3.57
C GLN A 53 13.32 -8.28 4.50
N GLN A 54 13.69 -7.11 4.01
CA GLN A 54 13.79 -5.89 4.80
C GLN A 54 12.53 -5.04 4.68
N PHE A 55 12.03 -4.84 3.46
CA PHE A 55 10.88 -3.97 3.21
C PHE A 55 9.96 -4.47 2.08
N LEU A 56 8.77 -3.90 2.08
CA LEU A 56 7.76 -4.03 1.04
C LEU A 56 7.62 -2.66 0.37
N LEU A 57 7.57 -2.65 -0.95
CA LEU A 57 7.25 -1.47 -1.74
C LEU A 57 6.23 -1.81 -2.82
N HIS A 58 5.17 -1.02 -2.91
CA HIS A 58 4.23 -1.10 -4.02
C HIS A 58 3.90 0.30 -4.52
N VAL A 59 3.76 0.46 -5.83
CA VAL A 59 3.16 1.63 -6.44
C VAL A 59 1.83 1.20 -7.03
N VAL A 60 0.75 1.86 -6.63
CA VAL A 60 -0.58 1.61 -7.16
C VAL A 60 -1.15 2.89 -7.77
N ARG A 61 -1.90 2.76 -8.85
CA ARG A 61 -2.58 3.85 -9.54
C ARG A 61 -4.05 3.84 -9.23
N ARG A 62 -4.61 5.00 -8.92
CA ARG A 62 -6.05 5.20 -8.81
C ARG A 62 -6.70 5.04 -10.19
N ARG A 63 -7.66 4.12 -10.32
CA ARG A 63 -8.50 3.96 -11.52
C ARG A 63 -9.33 5.21 -11.85
#